data_AF-A0A1I8NG53-F1
#
_entry.id   AF-A0A1I8NG53-F1
#
_cell.length_a   1.000
_cell.length_b   1.000
_cell.length_c   1.000
_cell.angle_alpha   90.00
_cell.angle_beta   90.00
_cell.angle_gamma   90.00
#
_symmetry.space_group_name_H-M   'P 1'
#
loop_
_entity.id
_entity.type
_entity.pdbx_description
1 polymer ?
#
loop_
_entity_poly.entity_id
_entity_poly.type
_entity_poly.pdbx_seq_one_letter_code
_entity_poly.pdbx_strand_id
1 'polypeptide(L)'
;MESTSNTLIFKNIPKQVDDVMQLLNSLKIPAAEIKPFGRKRTLILYESEKEACGALEKLQNLEFNGKLVNVSWFCKDKSKVNNNNPMPKRPSCNKAVQTPMFATNRATSMEPVQISKQLCLLDTIYVEGSQTQNNSSGKNSKSKLSQQTYEYVIAVDFEATCWENQAPPRWRESEIIEFPAILVNLKTGKIEAEFHKYIMPIESPKLSAYCTELTGITQKNVDNGIPLQTALMMFQEWLRKELRVRHLTLPKMSKDNKAGNCAFVTWTDWDFGICLNKECSRKRLKKPPYFNQWIDLRAIYREWYKYKPINFLDALTHVGLEFEGKQHSGIDDAKNLSKLTFKLVNDGAILAITKDLTPFQLNLNCIF
;
A
#
# COMPACT_ATOMS: atom_id res chain seq x y z
N MET A 1 16.16 29.68 -12.88
CA MET A 1 16.15 30.23 -11.51
C MET A 1 15.80 29.08 -10.58
N GLU A 2 16.83 28.50 -9.96
CA GLU A 2 16.68 27.51 -8.89
C GLU A 2 15.84 28.13 -7.78
N SER A 3 14.78 27.42 -7.38
CA SER A 3 13.97 27.81 -6.24
C SER A 3 14.77 27.51 -4.99
N THR A 4 15.54 28.48 -4.50
CA THR A 4 16.25 28.39 -3.21
C THR A 4 15.21 28.32 -2.09
N SER A 5 14.85 27.10 -1.69
CA SER A 5 13.93 26.89 -0.58
C SER A 5 14.70 27.09 0.71
N ASN A 6 14.34 28.05 1.55
CA ASN A 6 14.85 28.22 2.92
C ASN A 6 14.02 27.42 3.95
N THR A 7 13.21 26.46 3.48
CA THR A 7 12.23 25.76 4.28
C THR A 7 12.56 24.27 4.35
N LEU A 8 12.61 23.75 5.57
CA LEU A 8 12.73 22.32 5.85
C LEU A 8 11.37 21.74 6.24
N ILE A 9 11.16 20.46 5.96
CA ILE A 9 10.00 19.68 6.38
C ILE A 9 10.43 18.54 7.30
N PHE A 10 9.80 18.48 8.47
CA PHE A 10 9.98 17.44 9.48
C PHE A 10 8.87 16.39 9.36
N LYS A 11 9.19 15.11 9.12
CA LYS A 11 8.20 14.12 8.64
C LYS A 11 7.71 13.08 9.66
N ASN A 12 8.47 12.75 10.71
CA ASN A 12 8.15 11.59 11.56
C ASN A 12 8.09 11.84 13.08
N ILE A 13 8.82 12.81 13.64
CA ILE A 13 8.95 13.08 15.08
C ILE A 13 9.57 14.47 15.23
N PRO A 14 9.19 15.39 16.11
CA PRO A 14 8.10 15.33 17.08
C PRO A 14 6.71 15.59 16.49
N LYS A 15 5.67 15.20 17.23
CA LYS A 15 4.28 15.13 16.74
C LYS A 15 3.53 16.45 16.92
N GLN A 16 4.03 17.34 17.77
CA GLN A 16 3.48 18.67 17.99
C GLN A 16 4.53 19.72 17.65
N VAL A 17 4.05 20.91 17.26
CA VAL A 17 4.91 22.07 17.00
C VAL A 17 5.76 22.39 18.24
N ASP A 18 5.18 22.22 19.43
CA ASP A 18 5.85 22.49 20.71
C ASP A 18 7.08 21.60 20.95
N ASP A 19 7.01 20.29 20.63
CA ASP A 19 8.21 19.46 20.81
C ASP A 19 9.27 19.71 19.71
N VAL A 20 8.88 20.17 18.50
CA VAL A 20 9.85 20.66 17.50
C VAL A 20 10.55 21.92 18.03
N MET A 21 9.79 22.84 18.63
CA MET A 21 10.34 24.05 19.25
C MET A 21 11.30 23.73 20.39
N GLN A 22 10.91 22.83 21.30
CA GLN A 22 11.78 22.40 22.41
C GLN A 22 13.07 21.75 21.90
N LEU A 23 12.97 20.90 20.87
CA LEU A 23 14.12 20.25 20.25
C LEU A 23 15.09 21.27 19.66
N LEU A 24 14.59 22.19 18.83
CA LEU A 24 15.42 23.23 18.20
C LEU A 24 16.07 24.15 19.23
N ASN A 25 15.34 24.52 20.28
CA ASN A 25 15.87 25.32 21.39
C ASN A 25 16.98 24.57 22.15
N SER A 26 16.82 23.28 22.42
CA SER A 26 17.83 22.47 23.12
C SER A 26 19.13 22.35 22.31
N LEU A 27 19.03 22.32 20.98
CA LEU A 27 20.15 22.23 20.05
C LEU A 27 20.70 23.59 19.62
N LYS A 28 20.10 24.68 20.12
CA LYS A 28 20.42 26.06 19.73
C LYS A 28 20.38 26.26 18.21
N ILE A 29 19.37 25.70 17.56
CA ILE A 29 19.12 25.85 16.13
C ILE A 29 18.04 26.93 15.97
N PRO A 30 18.38 28.15 15.52
CA PRO A 30 17.41 29.22 15.37
C PRO A 30 16.47 28.92 14.19
N ALA A 31 15.17 29.02 14.41
CA ALA A 31 14.16 28.95 13.37
C ALA A 31 13.40 30.28 13.34
N ALA A 32 13.16 30.81 12.14
CA ALA A 32 12.39 32.04 11.94
C ALA A 32 10.90 31.78 12.18
N GLU A 33 10.40 30.63 11.71
CA GLU A 33 9.01 30.24 11.92
C GLU A 33 8.84 28.72 11.89
N ILE A 34 7.90 28.20 12.68
CA ILE A 34 7.56 26.78 12.73
C ILE A 34 6.05 26.63 12.54
N LYS A 35 5.64 25.94 11.48
CA LYS A 35 4.23 25.79 11.08
C LYS A 35 3.81 24.33 10.98
N PRO A 36 2.61 23.94 11.42
CA PRO A 36 2.09 22.61 11.15
C PRO A 36 1.85 22.43 9.63
N PHE A 37 2.11 21.23 9.11
CA PHE A 37 1.92 20.90 7.70
C PHE A 37 1.39 19.49 7.50
N GLY A 38 0.12 19.36 7.09
CA GLY A 38 -0.54 18.06 6.95
C GLY A 38 -0.57 17.26 8.26
N ARG A 39 -0.73 15.94 8.16
CA ARG A 39 -0.83 15.05 9.34
C ARG A 39 0.56 14.67 9.84
N LYS A 40 0.94 15.17 11.03
CA LYS A 40 2.21 14.87 11.73
C LYS A 40 3.48 15.36 11.01
N ARG A 41 3.41 16.46 10.26
CA ARG A 41 4.61 17.11 9.73
C ARG A 41 4.62 18.58 10.11
N THR A 42 5.82 19.16 10.13
CA THR A 42 6.06 20.54 10.52
C THR A 42 7.01 21.16 9.52
N LEU A 43 6.71 22.38 9.06
CA LEU A 43 7.63 23.20 8.29
C LEU A 43 8.45 24.06 9.23
N ILE A 44 9.74 24.13 8.98
CA ILE A 44 10.67 25.03 9.67
C ILE A 44 11.21 25.98 8.62
N LEU A 45 10.90 27.26 8.78
CA LEU A 45 11.39 28.34 7.94
C LEU A 45 12.60 28.96 8.62
N TYR A 46 13.64 29.21 7.82
CA TYR A 46 14.87 29.89 8.25
C TYR A 46 15.01 31.22 7.53
N GLU A 47 15.78 32.16 8.09
CA GLU A 47 15.95 33.48 7.47
C GLU A 47 16.74 33.38 6.15
N SER A 48 17.59 32.36 6.02
CA SER A 48 18.38 32.10 4.82
C SER A 48 18.52 30.62 4.49
N GLU A 49 18.84 30.32 3.24
CA GLU A 49 19.19 28.96 2.79
C GLU A 49 20.43 28.43 3.52
N LYS A 50 21.39 29.30 3.85
CA LYS A 50 22.60 28.94 4.61
C LYS A 50 22.26 28.43 6.02
N GLU A 51 21.32 29.09 6.69
CA GLU A 51 20.81 28.64 8.00
C GLU A 51 20.05 27.33 7.89
N ALA A 52 19.20 27.19 6.88
CA ALA A 52 18.47 25.95 6.63
C ALA A 52 19.42 24.78 6.35
N CYS A 53 20.49 25.01 5.59
CA CYS A 53 21.51 23.99 5.31
C CYS A 53 22.25 23.58 6.59
N GLY A 54 22.72 24.54 7.40
CA GLY A 54 23.39 24.26 8.67
C GLY A 54 22.48 23.58 9.70
N ALA A 55 21.18 23.89 9.68
CA ALA A 55 20.20 23.18 10.50
C ALA A 55 19.95 21.75 10.00
N LEU A 56 19.88 21.55 8.69
CA LEU A 56 19.67 20.23 8.08
C LEU A 56 20.80 19.26 8.45
N GLU A 57 22.06 19.69 8.39
CA GLU A 57 23.23 18.89 8.77
C GLU A 57 23.17 18.44 10.25
N LYS A 58 22.78 19.35 11.14
CA LYS A 58 22.65 19.05 12.58
C LYS A 58 21.49 18.12 12.89
N LEU A 59 20.40 18.21 12.14
CA LEU A 59 19.18 17.45 12.38
C LEU A 59 19.19 16.07 11.69
N GLN A 60 19.86 15.90 10.55
CA GLN A 60 19.84 14.66 9.77
C GLN A 60 20.36 13.42 10.50
N ASN A 61 21.27 13.60 11.47
CA ASN A 61 21.88 12.52 12.23
C ASN A 61 21.40 12.48 13.70
N LEU A 62 20.39 13.26 14.05
CA LEU A 62 19.92 13.34 15.42
C LEU A 62 18.97 12.18 15.74
N GLU A 63 19.20 11.53 16.87
CA GLU A 63 18.24 10.61 17.45
C GLU A 63 17.37 11.29 18.50
N PHE A 64 16.06 11.11 18.40
CA PHE A 64 15.08 11.57 19.37
C PHE A 64 14.18 10.39 19.77
N ASN A 65 14.13 10.06 21.06
CA ASN A 65 13.42 8.90 21.59
C ASN A 65 13.79 7.57 20.89
N GLY A 66 15.09 7.35 20.64
CA GLY A 66 15.63 6.13 20.03
C GLY A 66 15.31 5.97 18.54
N LYS A 67 14.96 7.06 17.84
CA LYS A 67 14.69 7.07 16.40
C LYS A 67 15.37 8.25 15.73
N LEU A 68 15.94 8.01 14.56
CA LEU A 68 16.49 9.07 13.71
C LEU A 68 15.39 10.04 13.27
N VAL A 69 15.72 11.32 13.40
CA VAL A 69 14.95 12.44 12.89
C VAL A 69 14.86 12.38 11.37
N ASN A 70 13.67 12.62 10.81
CA ASN A 70 13.45 12.67 9.37
C ASN A 70 13.13 14.11 8.94
N VAL A 71 14.15 14.80 8.44
CA VAL A 71 14.08 16.18 7.96
C VAL A 71 14.61 16.26 6.52
N SER A 72 13.96 17.05 5.66
CA SER A 72 14.42 17.29 4.29
C SER A 72 14.03 18.68 3.81
N TRP A 73 14.57 19.14 2.68
CA TRP A 73 14.05 20.33 2.01
C TRP A 73 12.57 20.21 1.66
N PHE A 74 11.85 21.33 1.78
CA PHE A 74 10.47 21.45 1.35
C PHE A 74 10.41 22.03 -0.08
N CYS A 75 9.86 21.26 -1.02
CA CYS A 75 9.56 21.73 -2.38
C CYS A 75 8.05 21.88 -2.54
N LYS A 76 7.60 23.08 -2.91
CA LYS A 76 6.20 23.34 -3.25
C LYS A 76 6.00 22.95 -4.72
N ASP A 77 5.11 21.99 -5.00
CA ASP A 77 4.74 21.66 -6.37
C ASP A 77 4.26 22.94 -7.08
N LYS A 78 4.94 23.30 -8.18
CA LYS A 78 4.44 24.37 -9.05
C LYS A 78 3.20 23.85 -9.75
N SER A 79 2.04 24.33 -9.29
CA SER A 79 0.75 24.15 -9.96
C SER A 79 0.83 24.53 -11.44
N LYS A 80 0.25 23.67 -12.28
CA LYS A 80 0.00 23.82 -13.71
C LYS A 80 -0.35 25.27 -14.09
N VAL A 81 0.50 25.91 -14.88
CA VAL A 81 0.10 27.06 -15.69
C VAL A 81 -0.30 26.51 -17.06
N ASN A 82 -1.59 26.66 -17.39
CA ASN A 82 -2.14 26.46 -18.73
C ASN A 82 -1.33 27.27 -19.74
N ASN A 83 -0.86 26.63 -20.81
CA ASN A 83 -0.50 27.34 -22.04
C ASN A 83 -0.98 26.53 -23.24
N ASN A 84 -2.04 27.03 -23.87
CA ASN A 84 -2.40 26.72 -25.25
C ASN A 84 -1.45 27.49 -26.19
N ASN A 85 -1.04 26.82 -27.28
CA ASN A 85 -0.45 27.31 -28.55
C ASN A 85 1.09 27.30 -28.75
N PRO A 86 1.55 27.16 -30.02
CA PRO A 86 2.46 26.07 -30.45
C PRO A 86 3.94 26.46 -30.58
N MET A 87 4.80 25.43 -30.69
CA MET A 87 6.26 25.52 -30.91
C MET A 87 6.67 26.47 -32.04
N PRO A 88 7.87 27.08 -31.90
CA PRO A 88 8.89 26.88 -32.92
C PRO A 88 10.32 26.58 -32.41
N LYS A 89 10.90 25.56 -33.06
CA LYS A 89 12.29 25.21 -33.43
C LYS A 89 13.53 25.61 -32.59
N ARG A 90 14.38 24.59 -32.41
CA ARG A 90 15.81 24.58 -31.96
C ARG A 90 16.77 25.28 -32.94
N PRO A 91 18.00 25.60 -32.49
CA PRO A 91 19.22 24.90 -32.97
C PRO A 91 20.18 24.54 -31.82
N SER A 92 20.77 23.33 -31.68
CA SER A 92 21.84 22.62 -32.44
C SER A 92 23.29 23.08 -32.18
N CYS A 93 24.08 22.29 -31.44
CA CYS A 93 25.38 21.69 -31.84
C CYS A 93 25.69 20.49 -30.90
N ASN A 94 25.85 19.24 -31.36
CA ASN A 94 26.95 18.55 -32.08
C ASN A 94 28.27 18.53 -31.26
N LYS A 95 28.89 17.39 -30.90
CA LYS A 95 29.29 16.19 -31.68
C LYS A 95 29.41 14.94 -30.75
N ALA A 96 28.88 13.79 -31.19
CA ALA A 96 29.58 12.57 -31.69
C ALA A 96 30.26 11.73 -30.58
N VAL A 97 30.10 10.39 -30.49
CA VAL A 97 30.34 9.35 -31.51
C VAL A 97 29.51 8.09 -31.18
N GLN A 98 29.01 7.41 -32.21
CA GLN A 98 28.38 6.07 -32.17
C GLN A 98 29.44 4.96 -32.17
N THR A 99 29.25 3.86 -31.42
CA THR A 99 29.20 2.45 -31.90
C THR A 99 28.80 1.48 -30.74
N PRO A 100 28.45 0.18 -30.98
CA PRO A 100 27.24 -0.45 -30.43
C PRO A 100 27.48 -1.57 -29.39
N MET A 101 26.37 -2.12 -28.87
CA MET A 101 26.17 -3.39 -28.14
C MET A 101 27.37 -4.06 -27.45
N PHE A 102 27.25 -4.25 -26.13
CA PHE A 102 27.35 -5.51 -25.38
C PHE A 102 27.71 -5.18 -23.93
N ALA A 103 26.77 -5.38 -23.01
CA ALA A 103 27.10 -5.55 -21.59
C ALA A 103 26.07 -6.48 -20.95
N THR A 104 26.39 -7.76 -21.04
CA THR A 104 25.95 -8.79 -20.09
C THR A 104 26.20 -8.31 -18.67
N ASN A 105 25.16 -7.98 -17.92
CA ASN A 105 25.24 -7.96 -16.46
C ASN A 105 24.41 -9.12 -15.94
N ARG A 106 25.14 -10.17 -15.52
CA ARG A 106 24.65 -11.21 -14.63
C ARG A 106 23.99 -10.52 -13.43
N ALA A 107 22.67 -10.62 -13.35
CA ALA A 107 22.01 -10.59 -12.07
C ALA A 107 22.58 -11.78 -11.27
N THR A 108 23.46 -11.49 -10.31
CA THR A 108 23.79 -12.47 -9.27
C THR A 108 22.48 -12.81 -8.58
N SER A 109 21.99 -14.01 -8.85
CA SER A 109 20.83 -14.60 -8.21
C SER A 109 21.08 -14.64 -6.71
N MET A 110 20.48 -13.71 -5.96
CA MET A 110 20.29 -13.91 -4.53
C MET A 110 19.20 -14.97 -4.37
N GLU A 111 19.48 -15.98 -3.55
CA GLU A 111 18.52 -17.05 -3.31
C GLU A 111 17.28 -16.50 -2.57
N PRO A 112 16.07 -17.06 -2.83
CA PRO A 112 14.81 -16.64 -2.21
C PRO A 112 14.84 -16.55 -0.68
N VAL A 113 15.77 -17.26 -0.04
CA VAL A 113 15.98 -17.34 1.40
C VAL A 113 16.51 -16.03 2.03
N GLN A 114 17.12 -15.14 1.25
CA GLN A 114 17.67 -13.88 1.79
C GLN A 114 16.64 -12.74 1.90
N ILE A 115 15.60 -12.73 1.04
CA ILE A 115 14.51 -11.75 1.12
C ILE A 115 13.63 -12.03 2.34
N SER A 116 13.37 -13.30 2.68
CA SER A 116 12.58 -13.67 3.86
C SER A 116 13.24 -13.20 5.17
N LYS A 117 14.56 -13.36 5.28
CA LYS A 117 15.32 -12.95 6.48
C LYS A 117 15.36 -11.43 6.67
N GLN A 118 15.43 -10.65 5.60
CA GLN A 118 15.58 -9.19 5.67
C GLN A 118 14.26 -8.47 6.01
N LEU A 119 13.12 -9.14 5.85
CA LEU A 119 11.78 -8.67 6.23
C LEU A 119 11.32 -9.14 7.62
N CYS A 120 12.17 -9.77 8.43
CA CYS A 120 11.81 -10.45 9.69
C CYS A 120 10.74 -11.57 9.52
N LEU A 121 10.85 -12.40 8.47
CA LEU A 121 10.03 -13.61 8.29
C LEU A 121 10.78 -14.86 8.79
N LEU A 122 10.63 -15.23 10.07
CA LEU A 122 10.79 -16.58 10.67
C LEU A 122 10.15 -16.47 12.08
N ASP A 123 9.23 -17.31 12.56
CA ASP A 123 9.00 -18.74 12.33
C ASP A 123 7.52 -19.05 12.07
N THR A 124 7.22 -19.67 10.92
CA THR A 124 6.23 -20.76 10.89
C THR A 124 6.42 -21.59 9.62
N ILE A 125 7.16 -22.69 9.79
CA ILE A 125 7.08 -23.95 9.04
C ILE A 125 7.87 -23.96 7.72
N TYR A 126 9.19 -24.15 7.88
CA TYR A 126 9.92 -25.04 6.99
C TYR A 126 9.80 -26.46 7.55
N VAL A 127 9.31 -27.40 6.73
CA VAL A 127 9.48 -28.84 6.99
C VAL A 127 10.74 -29.25 6.25
N GLU A 128 11.79 -29.60 6.98
CA GLU A 128 12.89 -30.40 6.45
C GLU A 128 12.37 -31.78 6.08
N GLY A 129 12.58 -32.23 4.85
CA GLY A 129 12.32 -33.63 4.50
C GLY A 129 12.14 -33.93 3.02
N SER A 130 13.24 -33.97 2.26
CA SER A 130 13.48 -35.03 1.28
C SER A 130 14.89 -34.86 0.70
N GLN A 131 15.83 -35.65 1.21
CA GLN A 131 17.05 -35.96 0.48
C GLN A 131 16.66 -36.77 -0.76
N THR A 132 16.91 -36.22 -1.95
CA THR A 132 17.02 -37.02 -3.17
C THR A 132 18.42 -36.88 -3.71
N GLN A 133 19.08 -38.03 -3.82
CA GLN A 133 20.45 -38.21 -4.26
C GLN A 133 20.71 -37.54 -5.61
N ASN A 134 21.91 -36.98 -5.72
CA ASN A 134 22.49 -36.48 -6.96
C ASN A 134 22.44 -37.56 -8.05
N ASN A 135 21.83 -37.23 -9.19
CA ASN A 135 22.34 -37.66 -10.48
C ASN A 135 22.03 -36.64 -11.58
N SER A 136 23.00 -36.57 -12.49
CA SER A 136 23.29 -35.67 -13.60
C SER A 136 22.17 -35.11 -14.49
N SER A 137 22.43 -33.87 -14.95
CA SER A 137 22.18 -33.30 -16.29
C SER A 137 20.75 -33.24 -16.83
N GLY A 138 20.17 -32.04 -16.75
CA GLY A 138 19.04 -31.60 -17.56
C GLY A 138 18.66 -30.16 -17.21
N LYS A 139 19.17 -29.17 -17.96
CA LYS A 139 18.76 -27.76 -17.82
C LYS A 139 17.33 -27.60 -18.36
N ASN A 140 16.33 -27.91 -17.54
CA ASN A 140 14.97 -27.44 -17.74
C ASN A 140 14.78 -26.17 -16.91
N SER A 141 14.62 -25.03 -17.58
CA SER A 141 14.20 -23.79 -16.94
C SER A 141 12.78 -23.99 -16.37
N LYS A 142 12.67 -24.42 -15.12
CA LYS A 142 11.40 -24.32 -14.39
C LYS A 142 10.97 -22.85 -14.44
N SER A 143 9.82 -22.57 -15.05
CA SER A 143 9.29 -21.21 -15.15
C SER A 143 9.21 -20.60 -13.76
N LYS A 144 9.65 -19.35 -13.56
CA LYS A 144 9.62 -18.65 -12.26
C LYS A 144 8.23 -18.65 -11.59
N LEU A 145 7.14 -18.82 -12.37
CA LEU A 145 5.78 -19.03 -11.88
C LEU A 145 5.63 -20.27 -10.96
N SER A 146 6.49 -21.29 -11.09
CA SER A 146 6.41 -22.52 -10.29
C SER A 146 6.86 -22.33 -8.83
N GLN A 147 7.26 -21.12 -8.43
CA GLN A 147 7.64 -20.78 -7.06
C GLN A 147 6.57 -19.95 -6.33
N GLN A 148 5.48 -19.55 -6.98
CA GLN A 148 4.40 -18.85 -6.27
C GLN A 148 3.59 -19.80 -5.40
N THR A 149 3.41 -19.43 -4.13
CA THR A 149 2.51 -20.10 -3.20
C THR A 149 1.04 -19.92 -3.59
N TYR A 150 0.68 -18.71 -4.04
CA TYR A 150 -0.71 -18.36 -4.33
C TYR A 150 -0.98 -18.43 -5.84
N GLU A 151 -2.02 -19.16 -6.20
CA GLU A 151 -2.54 -19.21 -7.57
C GLU A 151 -3.56 -18.10 -7.83
N TYR A 152 -4.22 -17.65 -6.76
CA TYR A 152 -5.24 -16.60 -6.78
C TYR A 152 -4.99 -15.59 -5.67
N VAL A 153 -5.47 -14.37 -5.88
CA VAL A 153 -5.64 -13.40 -4.79
C VAL A 153 -7.00 -12.74 -4.86
N ILE A 154 -7.45 -12.24 -3.73
CA ILE A 154 -8.66 -11.42 -3.61
C ILE A 154 -8.22 -10.02 -3.21
N ALA A 155 -8.23 -9.09 -4.18
CA ALA A 155 -7.91 -7.69 -3.96
C ALA A 155 -9.09 -6.95 -3.35
N VAL A 156 -8.84 -6.21 -2.27
CA VAL A 156 -9.86 -5.42 -1.54
C VAL A 156 -9.31 -4.02 -1.31
N ASP A 157 -10.15 -3.02 -1.53
CA ASP A 157 -9.87 -1.61 -1.24
C ASP A 157 -11.16 -0.94 -0.75
N PHE A 158 -11.26 -0.66 0.55
CA PHE A 158 -12.46 -0.04 1.10
C PHE A 158 -12.46 1.46 0.87
N GLU A 159 -13.62 2.00 0.49
CA GLU A 159 -13.86 3.42 0.69
C GLU A 159 -14.55 3.66 2.03
N ALA A 160 -14.23 4.77 2.67
CA ALA A 160 -14.79 5.14 3.96
C ALA A 160 -15.16 6.62 4.02
N THR A 161 -16.07 6.98 4.91
CA THR A 161 -16.41 8.37 5.19
C THR A 161 -15.15 9.18 5.54
N CYS A 162 -14.97 10.33 4.89
CA CYS A 162 -13.83 11.21 5.09
C CYS A 162 -14.24 12.70 5.07
N TRP A 163 -13.34 13.58 5.52
CA TRP A 163 -13.60 15.02 5.68
C TRP A 163 -12.35 15.82 5.33
N GLU A 164 -12.55 17.02 4.76
CA GLU A 164 -11.45 17.93 4.39
C GLU A 164 -10.90 18.66 5.61
N ASN A 165 -9.57 18.85 5.66
CA ASN A 165 -8.85 19.81 6.52
C ASN A 165 -9.16 19.81 8.03
N GLN A 166 -9.74 18.73 8.56
CA GLN A 166 -9.93 18.55 10.00
C GLN A 166 -9.51 17.13 10.37
N ALA A 167 -8.68 16.99 11.39
CA ALA A 167 -8.73 15.75 12.15
C ALA A 167 -10.19 15.65 12.63
N PRO A 168 -10.93 14.59 12.26
CA PRO A 168 -12.30 14.48 12.73
C PRO A 168 -12.26 14.61 14.26
N PRO A 169 -13.20 15.33 14.88
CA PRO A 169 -13.21 15.47 16.33
C PRO A 169 -13.12 14.07 16.95
N ARG A 170 -12.51 13.90 18.14
CA ARG A 170 -12.12 12.57 18.68
C ARG A 170 -13.21 11.49 18.62
N TRP A 171 -14.48 11.88 18.59
CA TRP A 171 -15.66 11.02 18.51
C TRP A 171 -16.04 10.56 17.09
N ARG A 172 -15.53 11.22 16.04
CA ARG A 172 -15.85 10.96 14.64
C ARG A 172 -14.76 10.08 14.03
N GLU A 173 -15.11 8.83 13.77
CA GLU A 173 -14.25 7.87 13.06
C GLU A 173 -14.86 7.53 11.71
N SER A 174 -14.03 7.03 10.80
CA SER A 174 -14.48 6.59 9.49
C SER A 174 -15.35 5.33 9.58
N GLU A 175 -16.37 5.28 8.73
CA GLU A 175 -17.20 4.10 8.46
C GLU A 175 -17.01 3.68 7.01
N ILE A 176 -16.89 2.39 6.74
CA ILE A 176 -16.86 1.83 5.39
C ILE A 176 -18.15 2.22 4.67
N ILE A 177 -18.03 2.71 3.45
CA ILE A 177 -19.12 3.11 2.55
C ILE A 177 -19.10 2.37 1.21
N GLU A 178 -17.99 1.69 0.89
CA GLU A 178 -17.88 0.78 -0.25
C GLU A 178 -17.07 -0.47 0.14
N PHE A 179 -17.58 -1.63 -0.25
CA PHE A 179 -16.96 -2.94 -0.04
C PHE A 179 -16.83 -3.67 -1.37
N PRO A 180 -15.71 -3.49 -2.08
CA PRO A 180 -15.34 -4.26 -3.25
C PRO A 180 -14.45 -5.45 -2.89
N ALA A 181 -14.49 -6.49 -3.71
CA ALA A 181 -13.45 -7.51 -3.76
C ALA A 181 -13.32 -8.10 -5.17
N ILE A 182 -12.09 -8.26 -5.63
CA ILE A 182 -11.77 -8.77 -6.97
C ILE A 182 -10.94 -10.05 -6.83
N LEU A 183 -11.50 -11.18 -7.25
CA LEU A 183 -10.77 -12.44 -7.34
C LEU A 183 -10.04 -12.51 -8.69
N VAL A 184 -8.71 -12.60 -8.65
CA VAL A 184 -7.88 -12.67 -9.86
C VAL A 184 -7.03 -13.94 -9.87
N ASN A 185 -6.95 -14.58 -11.04
CA ASN A 185 -6.07 -15.70 -11.29
C ASN A 185 -4.66 -15.18 -11.64
N LEU A 186 -3.66 -15.51 -10.82
CA LEU A 186 -2.29 -14.98 -10.99
C LEU A 186 -1.50 -15.66 -12.12
N LYS A 187 -1.97 -16.78 -12.66
CA LYS A 187 -1.35 -17.41 -13.84
C LYS A 187 -1.77 -16.72 -15.14
N THR A 188 -2.99 -16.19 -15.20
CA THR A 188 -3.58 -15.63 -16.42
C THR A 188 -3.79 -14.12 -16.36
N GLY A 189 -3.80 -13.53 -15.16
CA GLY A 189 -4.16 -12.12 -14.94
C GLY A 189 -5.65 -11.84 -15.05
N LYS A 190 -6.48 -12.87 -15.25
CA LYS A 190 -7.92 -12.72 -15.47
C LYS A 190 -8.67 -12.52 -14.16
N ILE A 191 -9.56 -11.52 -14.15
CA ILE A 191 -10.57 -11.35 -13.09
C ILE A 191 -11.64 -12.44 -13.28
N GLU A 192 -11.81 -13.26 -12.24
CA GLU A 192 -12.65 -14.45 -12.27
C GLU A 192 -13.96 -14.29 -11.50
N ALA A 193 -14.00 -13.37 -10.52
CA ALA A 193 -15.20 -12.99 -9.81
C ALA A 193 -15.07 -11.61 -9.17
N GLU A 194 -16.20 -10.94 -8.98
CA GLU A 194 -16.29 -9.64 -8.32
C GLU A 194 -17.37 -9.69 -7.24
N PHE A 195 -17.11 -9.06 -6.10
CA PHE A 195 -18.09 -8.71 -5.09
C PHE A 195 -18.09 -7.19 -4.93
N HIS A 196 -19.27 -6.59 -4.85
CA HIS A 196 -19.39 -5.14 -4.69
C HIS A 196 -20.67 -4.78 -3.93
N LYS A 197 -20.52 -3.97 -2.88
CA LYS A 197 -21.64 -3.39 -2.12
C LYS A 197 -21.30 -1.98 -1.66
N TYR A 198 -22.27 -1.07 -1.77
CA TYR A 198 -22.28 0.15 -0.99
C TYR A 198 -22.79 -0.14 0.42
N ILE A 199 -22.15 0.50 1.40
CA ILE A 199 -22.44 0.32 2.82
C ILE A 199 -23.11 1.59 3.34
N MET A 200 -24.18 1.41 4.12
CA MET A 200 -24.88 2.50 4.77
C MET A 200 -24.17 2.85 6.09
N PRO A 201 -23.54 4.03 6.23
CA PRO A 201 -22.97 4.50 7.49
C PRO A 201 -24.09 4.86 8.47
N ILE A 202 -23.91 4.53 9.74
CA ILE A 202 -24.93 4.69 10.81
C ILE A 202 -24.53 5.81 11.78
N GLU A 203 -23.23 6.01 12.01
CA GLU A 203 -22.73 6.99 12.98
C GLU A 203 -22.56 8.38 12.35
N SER A 204 -22.19 8.43 11.06
CA SER A 204 -22.15 9.61 10.21
C SER A 204 -22.89 9.37 8.89
N PRO A 205 -24.24 9.29 8.91
CA PRO A 205 -25.03 8.91 7.72
C PRO A 205 -24.93 9.88 6.54
N LYS A 206 -24.57 11.14 6.80
CA LYS A 206 -24.43 12.18 5.77
C LYS A 206 -22.98 12.30 5.34
N LEU A 207 -22.73 12.00 4.06
CA LEU A 207 -21.40 12.15 3.46
C LEU A 207 -21.03 13.63 3.40
N SER A 208 -19.75 13.92 3.61
CA SER A 208 -19.22 15.25 3.34
C SER A 208 -19.13 15.50 1.84
N ALA A 209 -19.14 16.77 1.44
CA ALA A 209 -18.90 17.15 0.03
C ALA A 209 -17.55 16.61 -0.46
N TYR A 210 -16.50 16.74 0.38
CA TYR A 210 -15.17 16.21 0.10
C TYR A 210 -15.17 14.70 -0.14
N CYS A 211 -15.86 13.93 0.70
CA CYS A 211 -15.95 12.47 0.54
C CYS A 211 -16.64 12.09 -0.77
N THR A 212 -17.74 12.80 -1.11
CA THR A 212 -18.47 12.59 -2.36
C THR A 212 -17.62 12.94 -3.58
N GLU A 213 -16.88 14.05 -3.54
CA GLU A 213 -16.00 14.48 -4.62
C GLU A 213 -14.86 13.49 -4.84
N LEU A 214 -14.16 13.15 -3.76
CA LEU A 214 -13.04 12.24 -3.74
C LEU A 214 -13.46 10.87 -4.28
N THR A 215 -14.43 10.23 -3.64
CA THR A 215 -14.78 8.83 -3.94
C THR A 215 -15.73 8.69 -5.13
N GLY A 216 -16.54 9.70 -5.41
CA GLY A 216 -17.65 9.61 -6.36
C GLY A 216 -18.90 8.92 -5.80
N ILE A 217 -18.85 8.44 -4.55
CA ILE A 217 -19.99 7.82 -3.90
C ILE A 217 -20.97 8.93 -3.52
N THR A 218 -22.17 8.86 -4.09
CA THR A 218 -23.22 9.84 -3.79
C THR A 218 -23.95 9.49 -2.50
N GLN A 219 -24.62 10.48 -1.90
CA GLN A 219 -25.50 10.23 -0.75
C GLN A 219 -26.57 9.17 -1.08
N LYS A 220 -27.09 9.16 -2.33
CA LYS A 220 -28.05 8.15 -2.79
C LYS A 220 -27.45 6.74 -2.80
N ASN A 221 -26.15 6.59 -3.07
CA ASN A 221 -25.50 5.27 -3.04
C ASN A 221 -25.50 4.70 -1.61
N VAL A 222 -25.13 5.49 -0.61
CA VAL A 222 -25.08 5.04 0.78
C VAL A 222 -26.46 4.95 1.44
N ASP A 223 -27.40 5.82 1.07
CA ASP A 223 -28.80 5.74 1.53
C ASP A 223 -29.47 4.44 1.05
N ASN A 224 -29.10 3.94 -0.14
CA ASN A 224 -29.53 2.65 -0.67
C ASN A 224 -28.55 1.50 -0.35
N GLY A 225 -27.50 1.80 0.42
CA GLY A 225 -26.50 0.83 0.85
C GLY A 225 -27.08 -0.15 1.88
N ILE A 226 -26.31 -1.18 2.17
CA ILE A 226 -26.68 -2.17 3.19
C ILE A 226 -25.86 -1.96 4.48
N PRO A 227 -26.36 -2.40 5.65
CA PRO A 227 -25.55 -2.38 6.87
C PRO A 227 -24.27 -3.22 6.71
N LEU A 228 -23.17 -2.78 7.33
CA LEU A 228 -21.87 -3.48 7.25
C LEU A 228 -21.97 -4.96 7.65
N GLN A 229 -22.75 -5.27 8.68
CA GLN A 229 -22.95 -6.67 9.11
C GLN A 229 -23.57 -7.52 8.00
N THR A 230 -24.58 -7.00 7.30
CA THR A 230 -25.20 -7.69 6.17
C THR A 230 -24.21 -7.86 5.03
N ALA A 231 -23.40 -6.85 4.72
CA ALA A 231 -22.36 -6.96 3.70
C ALA A 231 -21.31 -8.02 4.03
N LEU A 232 -20.88 -8.10 5.30
CA LEU A 232 -19.95 -9.14 5.76
C LEU A 232 -20.54 -10.55 5.60
N MET A 233 -21.83 -10.74 5.89
CA MET A 233 -22.53 -12.02 5.67
C MET A 233 -22.62 -12.37 4.18
N MET A 234 -22.99 -11.41 3.34
CA MET A 234 -23.05 -11.61 1.88
C MET A 234 -21.68 -11.90 1.30
N PHE A 235 -20.64 -11.21 1.79
CA PHE A 235 -19.26 -11.45 1.41
C PHE A 235 -18.81 -12.86 1.80
N GLN A 236 -19.15 -13.32 3.00
CA GLN A 236 -18.83 -14.67 3.45
C GLN A 236 -19.42 -15.74 2.53
N GLU A 237 -20.68 -15.58 2.12
CA GLU A 237 -21.32 -16.53 1.20
C GLU A 237 -20.71 -16.49 -0.20
N TRP A 238 -20.41 -15.29 -0.72
CA TRP A 238 -19.69 -15.13 -1.98
C TRP A 238 -18.32 -15.80 -1.92
N LEU A 239 -17.54 -15.53 -0.87
CA LEU A 239 -16.22 -16.10 -0.66
C LEU A 239 -16.28 -17.63 -0.61
N ARG A 240 -17.18 -18.19 0.19
CA ARG A 240 -17.36 -19.64 0.32
C ARG A 240 -17.69 -20.30 -1.02
N LYS A 241 -18.58 -19.68 -1.81
CA LYS A 241 -18.92 -20.14 -3.15
C LYS A 241 -17.70 -20.16 -4.07
N GLU A 242 -16.98 -19.04 -4.18
CA GLU A 242 -15.84 -18.91 -5.08
C GLU A 242 -14.67 -19.82 -4.69
N LEU A 243 -14.39 -19.94 -3.38
CA LEU A 243 -13.38 -20.87 -2.89
C LEU A 243 -13.73 -22.32 -3.23
N ARG A 244 -14.99 -22.72 -3.04
CA ARG A 244 -15.45 -24.09 -3.33
C ARG A 244 -15.40 -24.42 -4.82
N VAL A 245 -15.93 -23.55 -5.69
CA VAL A 245 -16.00 -23.79 -7.14
C VAL A 245 -14.61 -23.91 -7.78
N ARG A 246 -13.59 -23.30 -7.17
CA ARG A 246 -12.23 -23.21 -7.72
C ARG A 246 -11.20 -24.02 -6.93
N HIS A 247 -11.64 -24.79 -5.94
CA HIS A 247 -10.78 -25.56 -5.04
C HIS A 247 -9.68 -24.70 -4.38
N LEU A 248 -10.08 -23.52 -3.91
CA LEU A 248 -9.19 -22.57 -3.26
C LEU A 248 -9.27 -22.68 -1.74
N THR A 249 -8.15 -22.43 -1.10
CA THR A 249 -7.97 -22.42 0.34
C THR A 249 -7.22 -21.16 0.74
N LEU A 250 -7.76 -20.44 1.72
CA LEU A 250 -7.08 -19.31 2.35
C LEU A 250 -6.05 -19.83 3.38
N PRO A 251 -5.08 -18.98 3.78
CA PRO A 251 -4.18 -19.32 4.86
C PRO A 251 -4.92 -19.77 6.12
N LYS A 252 -4.31 -20.72 6.83
CA LYS A 252 -4.83 -21.34 8.06
C LYS A 252 -6.24 -21.97 7.93
N MET A 253 -6.74 -22.25 6.74
CA MET A 253 -7.96 -23.07 6.60
C MET A 253 -7.71 -24.56 6.81
N SER A 254 -6.50 -25.06 6.50
CA SER A 254 -6.12 -26.46 6.72
C SER A 254 -4.85 -26.58 7.57
N LYS A 255 -4.76 -27.67 8.35
CA LYS A 255 -3.53 -28.01 9.09
C LYS A 255 -2.42 -28.48 8.15
N ASP A 256 -2.81 -29.17 7.07
CA ASP A 256 -1.88 -29.79 6.12
C ASP A 256 -1.39 -28.78 5.07
N ASN A 257 -2.23 -27.80 4.74
CA ASN A 257 -1.87 -26.66 3.90
C ASN A 257 -2.15 -25.34 4.63
N LYS A 258 -1.18 -24.90 5.43
CA LYS A 258 -1.31 -23.69 6.25
C LYS A 258 -1.18 -22.41 5.45
N ALA A 259 -0.48 -22.44 4.32
CA ALA A 259 -0.35 -21.30 3.44
C ALA A 259 -1.60 -21.08 2.58
N GLY A 260 -2.28 -22.17 2.18
CA GLY A 260 -3.34 -22.10 1.19
C GLY A 260 -2.80 -21.86 -0.22
N ASN A 261 -3.70 -21.62 -1.16
CA ASN A 261 -3.38 -21.26 -2.56
C ASN A 261 -4.11 -19.99 -3.03
N CYS A 262 -4.84 -19.33 -2.14
CA CYS A 262 -5.47 -18.03 -2.36
C CYS A 262 -5.23 -17.13 -1.15
N ALA A 263 -5.02 -15.83 -1.33
CA ALA A 263 -4.86 -14.89 -0.21
C ALA A 263 -5.54 -13.55 -0.48
N PHE A 264 -5.89 -12.83 0.59
CA PHE A 264 -6.31 -11.44 0.46
C PHE A 264 -5.11 -10.53 0.20
N VAL A 265 -5.31 -9.52 -0.64
CA VAL A 265 -4.34 -8.46 -0.90
C VAL A 265 -5.00 -7.09 -0.77
N THR A 266 -4.31 -6.17 -0.11
CA THR A 266 -4.70 -4.76 0.02
C THR A 266 -3.51 -3.89 -0.35
N TRP A 267 -3.73 -2.62 -0.69
CA TRP A 267 -2.60 -1.74 -0.97
C TRP A 267 -1.78 -1.44 0.29
N THR A 268 -2.43 -1.35 1.46
CA THR A 268 -1.77 -1.13 2.75
C THR A 268 -2.49 -1.86 3.88
N ASP A 269 -1.95 -1.80 5.10
CA ASP A 269 -2.61 -2.30 6.32
C ASP A 269 -3.93 -1.60 6.70
N TRP A 270 -4.31 -0.52 6.02
CA TRP A 270 -5.41 0.34 6.44
C TRP A 270 -6.76 -0.39 6.40
N ASP A 271 -7.08 -1.13 5.35
CA ASP A 271 -8.40 -1.74 5.14
C ASP A 271 -8.80 -2.70 6.27
N PHE A 272 -8.03 -3.76 6.46
CA PHE A 272 -8.34 -4.79 7.46
C PHE A 272 -7.78 -4.48 8.85
N GLY A 273 -6.58 -3.88 8.90
CA GLY A 273 -5.86 -3.64 10.16
C GLY A 273 -6.36 -2.40 10.91
N ILE A 274 -6.95 -1.43 10.20
CA ILE A 274 -7.41 -0.17 10.79
C ILE A 274 -8.91 -0.01 10.60
N CYS A 275 -9.38 0.11 9.35
CA CYS A 275 -10.74 0.52 9.01
C CYS A 275 -11.77 -0.50 9.52
N LEU A 276 -11.75 -1.72 8.96
CA LEU A 276 -12.66 -2.79 9.33
C LEU A 276 -12.53 -3.17 10.81
N ASN A 277 -11.30 -3.23 11.33
CA ASN A 277 -11.06 -3.61 12.72
C ASN A 277 -11.66 -2.60 13.71
N LYS A 278 -11.45 -1.31 13.49
CA LYS A 278 -12.01 -0.25 14.34
C LYS A 278 -13.52 -0.23 14.26
N GLU A 279 -14.07 -0.24 13.05
CA GLU A 279 -15.52 -0.16 12.87
C GLU A 279 -16.24 -1.37 13.48
N CYS A 280 -15.73 -2.60 13.26
CA CYS A 280 -16.29 -3.79 13.89
C CYS A 280 -16.24 -3.68 15.42
N SER A 281 -15.13 -3.22 15.98
CA SER A 281 -14.96 -3.07 17.44
C SER A 281 -15.97 -2.07 18.02
N ARG A 282 -16.12 -0.90 17.39
CA ARG A 282 -17.02 0.18 17.86
C ARG A 282 -18.49 -0.22 17.74
N LYS A 283 -18.86 -0.87 16.63
CA LYS A 283 -20.23 -1.35 16.36
C LYS A 283 -20.54 -2.71 17.00
N ARG A 284 -19.61 -3.29 17.78
CA ARG A 284 -19.74 -4.62 18.40
C ARG A 284 -20.06 -5.73 17.39
N LEU A 285 -19.54 -5.60 16.17
CA LEU A 285 -19.64 -6.62 15.13
C LEU A 285 -18.50 -7.64 15.28
N LYS A 286 -18.81 -8.91 15.06
CA LYS A 286 -17.78 -9.95 15.00
C LYS A 286 -17.02 -9.83 13.67
N LYS A 287 -15.78 -9.33 13.73
CA LYS A 287 -14.90 -9.31 12.56
C LYS A 287 -14.60 -10.74 12.09
N PRO A 288 -14.87 -11.10 10.83
CA PRO A 288 -14.57 -12.44 10.34
C PRO A 288 -13.05 -12.73 10.38
N PRO A 289 -12.62 -13.87 10.96
CA PRO A 289 -11.20 -14.19 11.13
C PRO A 289 -10.38 -14.29 9.85
N TYR A 290 -10.99 -14.55 8.70
CA TYR A 290 -10.29 -14.55 7.41
C TYR A 290 -9.74 -13.18 7.01
N PHE A 291 -10.22 -12.08 7.60
CA PHE A 291 -9.63 -10.75 7.46
C PHE A 291 -8.47 -10.49 8.44
N ASN A 292 -7.97 -11.49 9.17
CA ASN A 292 -6.80 -11.33 10.04
C ASN A 292 -5.48 -11.65 9.34
N GLN A 293 -5.53 -12.11 8.09
CA GLN A 293 -4.35 -12.43 7.30
C GLN A 293 -4.48 -11.83 5.91
N TRP A 294 -3.49 -11.03 5.51
CA TRP A 294 -3.47 -10.42 4.18
C TRP A 294 -2.04 -10.10 3.75
N ILE A 295 -1.95 -9.75 2.46
CA ILE A 295 -0.76 -9.25 1.81
C ILE A 295 -0.88 -7.74 1.69
N ASP A 296 0.00 -7.00 2.37
CA ASP A 296 0.28 -5.58 2.09
C ASP A 296 1.12 -5.53 0.81
N LEU A 297 0.47 -5.24 -0.31
CA LEU A 297 1.14 -5.23 -1.60
C LEU A 297 2.18 -4.12 -1.70
N ARG A 298 1.98 -2.97 -1.03
CA ARG A 298 2.96 -1.88 -1.02
C ARG A 298 4.25 -2.32 -0.34
N ALA A 299 4.18 -3.14 0.71
CA ALA A 299 5.37 -3.69 1.35
C ALA A 299 6.18 -4.57 0.38
N ILE A 300 5.51 -5.50 -0.31
CA ILE A 300 6.15 -6.37 -1.32
C ILE A 300 6.69 -5.55 -2.48
N TYR A 301 5.88 -4.62 -3.01
CA TYR A 301 6.25 -3.73 -4.10
C TYR A 301 7.54 -2.97 -3.79
N ARG A 302 7.63 -2.39 -2.59
CA ARG A 302 8.79 -1.59 -2.16
C ARG A 302 10.04 -2.44 -2.03
N GLU A 303 9.88 -3.66 -1.54
CA GLU A 303 11.00 -4.58 -1.39
C GLU A 303 11.48 -5.10 -2.74
N TRP A 304 10.56 -5.44 -3.65
CA TRP A 304 10.88 -6.00 -4.96
C TRP A 304 11.49 -4.97 -5.90
N TYR A 305 10.81 -3.84 -6.13
CA TYR A 305 11.28 -2.81 -7.06
C TYR A 305 12.31 -1.86 -6.46
N LYS A 306 12.58 -1.95 -5.14
CA LYS A 306 13.42 -1.00 -4.40
C LYS A 306 12.98 0.47 -4.58
N TYR A 307 11.69 0.67 -4.84
CA TYR A 307 11.06 1.97 -5.08
C TYR A 307 10.05 2.30 -3.98
N LYS A 308 10.02 3.55 -3.53
CA LYS A 308 9.07 4.02 -2.50
C LYS A 308 8.01 4.90 -3.17
N PRO A 309 6.86 4.34 -3.56
CA PRO A 309 5.84 5.10 -4.26
C PRO A 309 5.19 6.12 -3.32
N ILE A 310 4.90 7.30 -3.88
CA ILE A 310 4.24 8.41 -3.20
C ILE A 310 2.80 8.01 -2.86
N ASN A 311 2.09 7.47 -3.83
CA ASN A 311 0.71 6.99 -3.74
C ASN A 311 0.52 5.75 -4.64
N PHE A 312 -0.71 5.23 -4.73
CA PHE A 312 -0.99 4.04 -5.53
C PHE A 312 -0.82 4.28 -7.04
N LEU A 313 -1.27 5.44 -7.54
CA LEU A 313 -1.11 5.84 -8.94
C LEU A 313 0.36 5.90 -9.37
N ASP A 314 1.23 6.44 -8.52
CA ASP A 314 2.68 6.50 -8.74
C ASP A 314 3.29 5.11 -8.83
N ALA A 315 2.82 4.15 -8.02
CA ALA A 315 3.25 2.75 -8.10
C ALA A 315 2.87 2.10 -9.44
N LEU A 316 1.64 2.33 -9.93
CA LEU A 316 1.19 1.83 -11.23
C LEU A 316 2.03 2.43 -12.37
N THR A 317 2.18 3.76 -12.36
CA THR A 317 2.91 4.50 -13.40
C THR A 317 4.36 4.06 -13.47
N HIS A 318 5.02 3.85 -12.33
CA HIS A 318 6.41 3.39 -12.25
C HIS A 318 6.64 2.04 -12.94
N VAL A 319 5.65 1.15 -12.95
CA VAL A 319 5.75 -0.17 -13.61
C VAL A 319 5.11 -0.20 -15.00
N GLY A 320 4.74 0.97 -15.54
CA GLY A 320 4.16 1.12 -16.87
C GLY A 320 2.69 0.70 -16.97
N LEU A 321 1.95 0.69 -15.85
CA LEU A 321 0.51 0.49 -15.83
C LEU A 321 -0.21 1.83 -15.79
N GLU A 322 -1.30 1.94 -16.55
CA GLU A 322 -2.22 3.06 -16.49
C GLU A 322 -3.37 2.74 -15.52
N PHE A 323 -3.85 3.76 -14.81
CA PHE A 323 -5.02 3.61 -13.95
C PHE A 323 -6.29 3.55 -14.81
N GLU A 324 -7.08 2.49 -14.65
CA GLU A 324 -8.38 2.35 -15.32
C GLU A 324 -9.53 2.64 -14.35
N GLY A 325 -10.52 3.42 -14.79
CA GLY A 325 -11.67 3.82 -13.97
C GLY A 325 -11.44 5.10 -13.19
N LYS A 326 -12.14 5.25 -12.07
CA LYS A 326 -12.03 6.44 -11.19
C LYS A 326 -11.14 6.14 -9.98
N GLN A 327 -10.15 6.99 -9.72
CA GLN A 327 -9.39 6.92 -8.46
C GLN A 327 -10.32 7.20 -7.27
N HIS A 328 -10.14 6.44 -6.18
CA HIS A 328 -11.00 6.46 -4.99
C HIS A 328 -12.42 5.91 -5.21
N SER A 329 -12.62 5.20 -6.33
CA SER A 329 -13.73 4.26 -6.48
C SER A 329 -13.19 2.91 -6.05
N GLY A 330 -13.65 2.37 -4.93
CA GLY A 330 -13.03 1.19 -4.34
C GLY A 330 -13.01 0.00 -5.30
N ILE A 331 -14.07 -0.17 -6.11
CA ILE A 331 -14.10 -1.25 -7.11
C ILE A 331 -13.04 -1.07 -8.21
N ASP A 332 -12.78 0.16 -8.65
CA ASP A 332 -11.76 0.44 -9.66
C ASP A 332 -10.36 0.31 -9.06
N ASP A 333 -10.15 0.80 -7.83
CA ASP A 333 -8.90 0.65 -7.11
C ASP A 333 -8.56 -0.84 -6.88
N ALA A 334 -9.54 -1.67 -6.46
CA ALA A 334 -9.34 -3.12 -6.32
C ALA A 334 -9.02 -3.82 -7.65
N LYS A 335 -9.58 -3.36 -8.78
CA LYS A 335 -9.24 -3.88 -10.13
C LYS A 335 -7.82 -3.52 -10.51
N ASN A 336 -7.40 -2.27 -10.30
CA ASN A 336 -6.02 -1.86 -10.55
C ASN A 336 -5.03 -2.55 -9.60
N LEU A 337 -5.41 -2.80 -8.36
CA LEU A 337 -4.61 -3.54 -7.38
C LEU A 337 -4.40 -4.99 -7.85
N SER A 338 -5.42 -5.61 -8.43
CA SER A 338 -5.32 -6.93 -9.04
C SER A 338 -4.33 -6.96 -10.20
N LYS A 339 -4.36 -5.94 -11.07
CA LYS A 339 -3.41 -5.81 -12.19
C LYS A 339 -1.98 -5.60 -11.71
N LEU A 340 -1.78 -4.74 -10.70
CA LEU A 340 -0.46 -4.54 -10.11
C LEU A 340 0.07 -5.81 -9.46
N THR A 341 -0.79 -6.57 -8.78
CA THR A 341 -0.40 -7.84 -8.15
C THR A 341 0.04 -8.86 -9.21
N PHE A 342 -0.72 -8.99 -10.31
CA PHE A 342 -0.34 -9.84 -11.43
C PHE A 342 0.99 -9.39 -12.08
N LYS A 343 1.17 -8.08 -12.29
CA LYS A 343 2.41 -7.50 -12.82
C LYS A 343 3.61 -7.82 -11.94
N LEU A 344 3.49 -7.66 -10.63
CA LEU A 344 4.53 -8.01 -9.65
C LEU A 344 4.93 -9.48 -9.74
N VAL A 345 3.95 -10.38 -9.79
CA VAL A 345 4.19 -11.83 -9.92
C VAL A 345 4.88 -12.16 -11.25
N ASN A 346 4.43 -11.57 -12.36
CA ASN A 346 5.07 -11.76 -13.68
C ASN A 346 6.49 -11.23 -13.73
N ASP A 347 6.78 -10.15 -13.01
CA ASP A 347 8.13 -9.61 -12.89
C ASP A 347 9.03 -10.49 -12.01
N GLY A 348 8.45 -11.41 -11.23
CA GLY A 348 9.15 -12.44 -10.47
C GLY A 348 9.05 -12.29 -8.95
N ALA A 349 8.27 -11.33 -8.45
CA ALA A 349 8.05 -11.17 -7.02
C ALA A 349 7.36 -12.39 -6.41
N ILE A 350 7.75 -12.76 -5.19
CA ILE A 350 7.08 -13.82 -4.42
C ILE A 350 6.13 -13.22 -3.42
N LEU A 351 4.86 -13.58 -3.54
CA LEU A 351 3.81 -13.15 -2.62
C LEU A 351 3.89 -13.94 -1.31
N ALA A 352 3.76 -13.24 -0.19
CA ALA A 352 3.72 -13.81 1.16
C ALA A 352 2.78 -13.01 2.05
N ILE A 353 2.17 -13.65 3.05
CA ILE A 353 1.40 -12.94 4.08
C ILE A 353 2.34 -12.00 4.81
N THR A 354 2.04 -10.70 4.79
CA THR A 354 2.84 -9.67 5.47
C THR A 354 2.23 -9.28 6.81
N LYS A 355 0.96 -9.62 7.05
CA LYS A 355 0.23 -9.36 8.29
C LYS A 355 -0.59 -10.55 8.70
N ASP A 356 -0.44 -10.90 9.97
CA ASP A 356 -1.20 -11.95 10.63
C ASP A 356 -1.53 -11.51 12.06
N LEU A 357 -2.80 -11.24 12.33
CA LEU A 357 -3.28 -10.79 13.64
C LEU A 357 -3.65 -11.94 14.58
N THR A 358 -3.39 -13.20 14.19
CA THR A 358 -3.84 -14.38 14.93
C THR A 358 -2.69 -15.29 15.36
N PRO A 359 -2.71 -15.83 16.59
CA PRO A 359 -2.03 -17.10 16.89
C PRO A 359 -2.51 -18.17 15.90
N PHE A 360 -1.74 -19.22 15.59
CA PHE A 360 -2.21 -20.27 14.67
C PHE A 360 -3.52 -20.91 15.18
N GLN A 361 -4.65 -20.46 14.63
CA GLN A 361 -6.00 -20.96 14.86
C GLN A 361 -6.62 -21.22 13.50
N LEU A 362 -7.25 -22.38 13.33
CA LEU A 362 -7.89 -22.73 12.07
C LEU A 362 -9.02 -21.75 11.76
N ASN A 363 -9.05 -21.28 10.52
CA ASN A 363 -10.06 -20.39 10.03
C ASN A 363 -11.32 -21.17 9.61
N LEU A 364 -12.09 -21.61 10.61
CA LEU A 364 -13.24 -22.49 10.42
C LEU A 364 -14.45 -21.79 9.78
N ASN A 365 -14.48 -20.46 9.70
CA ASN A 365 -15.67 -19.72 9.23
C ASN A 365 -15.85 -19.71 7.70
N CYS A 366 -14.87 -20.24 6.94
CA CYS A 366 -14.96 -20.41 5.49
C CYS A 366 -14.99 -21.88 5.07
N ILE A 367 -14.96 -22.80 6.03
CA ILE A 367 -15.07 -24.23 5.82
C ILE A 367 -16.54 -24.57 6.09
N PHE A 368 -17.14 -25.40 5.25
CA PHE A 368 -18.48 -26.05 5.30
C PHE A 368 -19.22 -25.93 3.95
#